data_AF-A0A6P1V0E4-F1
#
_entry.id   AF-A0A6P1V0E4-F1
#
_cell.length_a   1.000
_cell.length_b   1.000
_cell.length_c   1.000
_cell.angle_alpha   90.00
_cell.angle_beta   90.00
_cell.angle_gamma   90.00
#
_symmetry.space_group_name_H-M   'P 1'
#
loop_
_entity.id
_entity.type
_entity.pdbx_description
1 polymer ?
#
loop_
_entity_poly.entity_id
_entity_poly.type
_entity_poly.pdbx_seq_one_letter_code
_entity_poly.pdbx_strand_id
1 'polypeptide(L)'
;MDGIIKYILKFLVEFIFGKEPKRKKTNSAYRNVPGAQKTVHQPEPYVPPKKYRDSRWEELDELFWNMMQEEVILRKKRNGCLLSDAEIIYRENLEGWFSKHCYVNCQVSLGQLIEFPEQDGFSKEEQSRFFSMFSKMAMDFVIVSVKTNKIVCVIELNDSSHKVPKRVERDRKLLALMKKSQMPFMFVDICQIDVEPDIWTERKNTLYESS
;
A
#
# COMPACT_ATOMS: atom_id res chain seq x y z
N MET A 1 19.28 52.69 -43.57
CA MET A 1 18.94 51.72 -42.52
C MET A 1 17.46 51.88 -42.17
N ASP A 2 16.58 51.90 -43.19
CA ASP A 2 15.25 52.55 -43.07
C ASP A 2 14.08 51.74 -43.67
N GLY A 3 14.35 50.52 -44.17
CA GLY A 3 13.32 49.61 -44.71
C GLY A 3 12.84 48.55 -43.70
N ILE A 4 13.73 48.11 -42.80
CA ILE A 4 13.46 47.00 -41.87
C ILE A 4 12.62 47.47 -40.67
N ILE A 5 12.81 48.71 -40.21
CA ILE A 5 12.03 49.29 -39.11
C ILE A 5 10.56 49.52 -39.51
N LYS A 6 10.27 49.84 -40.78
CA LYS A 6 8.88 50.00 -41.28
C LYS A 6 8.10 48.69 -41.34
N TYR A 7 8.77 47.56 -41.62
CA TYR A 7 8.11 46.25 -41.64
C TYR A 7 7.77 45.75 -40.24
N ILE A 8 8.66 45.99 -39.27
CA ILE A 8 8.45 45.60 -37.87
C ILE A 8 7.31 46.41 -37.22
N LEU A 9 7.19 47.71 -37.55
CA LEU A 9 6.13 48.57 -37.00
C LEU A 9 4.74 48.25 -37.58
N LYS A 10 4.64 47.87 -38.86
CA LYS A 10 3.35 47.53 -39.50
C LYS A 10 2.78 46.20 -38.98
N PHE A 11 3.66 45.23 -38.68
CA PHE A 11 3.25 43.93 -38.15
C PHE A 11 2.81 44.00 -36.67
N LEU A 12 3.43 44.88 -35.87
CA LEU A 12 3.06 45.10 -34.47
C LEU A 12 1.69 45.77 -34.29
N VAL A 13 1.27 46.65 -35.21
CA VAL A 13 -0.05 47.30 -35.14
C VAL A 13 -1.18 46.32 -35.52
N GLU A 14 -0.96 45.43 -36.48
CA GLU A 14 -1.96 44.40 -36.85
C GLU A 14 -2.06 43.27 -35.80
N PHE A 15 -1.00 43.02 -35.02
CA PHE A 15 -0.98 42.00 -33.96
C PHE A 15 -1.62 42.46 -32.64
N ILE A 16 -1.55 43.76 -32.29
CA ILE A 16 -2.11 44.29 -31.04
C ILE A 16 -3.58 44.72 -31.19
N PHE A 17 -4.01 45.21 -32.35
CA PHE A 17 -5.38 45.73 -32.57
C PHE A 17 -6.19 44.88 -33.54
N GLY A 18 -6.25 43.55 -33.30
CA GLY A 18 -6.94 42.57 -34.15
C GLY A 18 -8.19 43.12 -34.84
N LYS A 19 -8.28 42.92 -36.16
CA LYS A 19 -9.40 43.37 -37.00
C LYS A 19 -10.74 42.95 -36.38
N GLU A 20 -11.54 43.93 -35.96
CA GLU A 20 -12.93 43.66 -35.63
C GLU A 20 -13.68 43.20 -36.89
N PRO A 21 -14.38 42.05 -36.87
CA PRO A 21 -15.31 41.72 -37.93
C PRO A 21 -16.54 42.64 -37.84
N LYS A 22 -16.85 43.34 -38.93
CA LYS A 22 -18.08 44.10 -39.09
C LYS A 22 -19.30 43.20 -38.84
N ARG A 23 -19.95 43.35 -37.67
CA ARG A 23 -21.25 42.75 -37.38
C ARG A 23 -22.33 43.38 -38.26
N LYS A 24 -23.04 42.56 -39.05
CA LYS A 24 -24.34 42.92 -39.61
C LYS A 24 -25.31 43.16 -38.46
N LYS A 25 -26.00 44.31 -38.47
CA LYS A 25 -27.14 44.57 -37.60
C LYS A 25 -28.31 43.70 -38.04
N THR A 26 -28.74 42.77 -37.18
CA THR A 26 -30.10 42.25 -37.19
C THR A 26 -30.77 42.69 -35.89
N ASN A 27 -31.83 43.47 -36.03
CA ASN A 27 -32.71 43.83 -34.92
C ASN A 27 -33.38 42.55 -34.41
N SER A 28 -33.23 42.26 -33.12
CA SER A 28 -34.10 41.30 -32.42
C SER A 28 -34.37 41.80 -31.02
N ALA A 29 -35.64 41.76 -30.66
CA ALA A 29 -36.26 42.47 -29.56
C ALA A 29 -35.78 42.01 -28.17
N TYR A 30 -35.77 42.96 -27.24
CA TYR A 30 -35.53 42.74 -25.83
C TYR A 30 -36.50 41.70 -25.25
N ARG A 31 -35.95 40.66 -24.61
CA ARG A 31 -36.60 39.95 -23.51
C ARG A 31 -35.65 40.00 -22.30
N ASN A 32 -36.11 40.62 -21.22
CA ASN A 32 -35.44 40.64 -19.93
C ASN A 32 -35.36 39.21 -19.38
N VAL A 33 -34.16 38.73 -19.08
CA VAL A 33 -33.91 37.46 -18.39
C VAL A 33 -33.20 37.77 -17.06
N PRO A 34 -33.58 37.16 -15.93
CA PRO A 34 -33.01 37.49 -14.62
C PRO A 34 -31.49 37.25 -14.59
N GLY A 35 -30.76 38.17 -13.95
CA GLY A 35 -29.29 38.17 -13.93
C GLY A 35 -28.70 36.87 -13.41
N ALA A 36 -27.88 36.22 -14.23
CA ALA A 36 -27.05 35.10 -13.81
C ALA A 36 -26.04 35.59 -12.76
N GLN A 37 -26.08 35.01 -11.56
CA GLN A 37 -25.03 35.17 -10.57
C GLN A 37 -23.69 34.78 -11.20
N LYS A 38 -22.73 35.72 -11.23
CA LYS A 38 -21.34 35.42 -11.55
C LYS A 38 -20.77 34.55 -10.43
N THR A 39 -20.77 33.24 -10.62
CA THR A 39 -19.88 32.36 -9.88
C THR A 39 -18.46 32.72 -10.27
N VAL A 40 -17.68 33.19 -9.29
CA VAL A 40 -16.23 33.37 -9.44
C VAL A 40 -15.64 31.97 -9.55
N HIS A 41 -15.51 31.46 -10.77
CA HIS A 41 -14.79 30.23 -11.01
C HIS A 41 -13.31 30.54 -10.80
N GLN A 42 -12.77 30.14 -9.65
CA GLN A 42 -11.32 30.06 -9.53
C GLN A 42 -10.87 29.00 -10.53
N PRO A 43 -9.89 29.28 -11.40
CA PRO A 43 -9.32 28.25 -12.25
C PRO A 43 -8.74 27.18 -11.34
N GLU A 44 -9.17 25.94 -11.51
CA GLU A 44 -8.50 24.83 -10.84
C GLU A 44 -7.02 24.87 -11.23
N PRO A 45 -6.10 24.65 -10.27
CA PRO A 45 -4.68 24.63 -10.56
C PRO A 45 -4.42 23.60 -11.66
N TYR A 46 -3.68 24.02 -12.69
CA TYR A 46 -3.31 23.13 -13.79
C TYR A 46 -2.55 21.92 -13.22
N VAL A 47 -3.19 20.76 -13.29
CA VAL A 47 -2.55 19.48 -13.03
C VAL A 47 -2.02 18.98 -14.37
N PRO A 48 -0.70 18.82 -14.54
CA PRO A 48 -0.14 18.23 -15.75
C PRO A 48 -0.88 16.92 -16.06
N PRO A 49 -1.28 16.68 -17.32
CA PRO A 49 -1.91 15.42 -17.68
C PRO A 49 -0.95 14.27 -17.35
N LYS A 50 -1.47 13.29 -16.62
CA LYS A 50 -0.77 12.02 -16.36
C LYS A 50 -0.28 11.45 -17.69
N LYS A 51 0.98 11.04 -17.72
CA LYS A 51 1.63 10.52 -18.93
C LYS A 51 1.18 9.09 -19.23
N TYR A 52 0.65 8.39 -18.22
CA TYR A 52 0.20 7.01 -18.33
C TYR A 52 -1.20 6.84 -18.94
N ARG A 53 -1.39 5.75 -19.68
CA ARG A 53 -2.69 5.30 -20.22
C ARG A 53 -3.31 4.37 -19.17
N ASP A 54 -4.65 4.34 -19.08
CA ASP A 54 -5.45 3.50 -18.16
C ASP A 54 -4.70 2.25 -17.63
N SER A 55 -4.47 2.20 -16.30
CA SER A 55 -3.62 1.23 -15.60
C SER A 55 -4.00 -0.23 -15.82
N ARG A 56 -5.13 -0.48 -16.48
CA ARG A 56 -5.57 -1.80 -16.94
C ARG A 56 -4.80 -2.32 -18.17
N TRP A 57 -4.03 -1.47 -18.84
CA TRP A 57 -3.39 -1.80 -20.12
C TRP A 57 -1.86 -1.60 -20.15
N GLU A 58 -1.26 -1.15 -19.06
CA GLU A 58 0.19 -1.03 -18.91
C GLU A 58 0.76 -2.26 -18.22
N GLU A 59 1.92 -2.74 -18.69
CA GLU A 59 2.68 -3.80 -18.00
C GLU A 59 3.17 -3.28 -16.63
N LEU A 60 3.33 -4.17 -15.64
CA LEU A 60 3.65 -3.77 -14.26
C LEU A 60 4.93 -2.92 -14.15
N ASP A 61 5.95 -3.28 -14.92
CA ASP A 61 7.25 -2.59 -14.92
C ASP A 61 7.11 -1.17 -15.50
N GLU A 62 6.33 -1.01 -16.57
CA GLU A 62 6.06 0.30 -17.18
C GLU A 62 5.32 1.19 -16.19
N LEU A 63 4.26 0.67 -15.56
CA LEU A 63 3.50 1.39 -14.54
C LEU A 63 4.41 1.86 -13.39
N PHE A 64 5.28 0.99 -12.89
CA PHE A 64 6.21 1.33 -11.81
C PHE A 64 7.11 2.49 -12.20
N TRP A 65 7.81 2.39 -13.33
CA TRP A 65 8.75 3.43 -13.77
C TRP A 65 8.04 4.74 -14.11
N ASN A 66 6.84 4.68 -14.69
CA ASN A 66 6.03 5.86 -14.96
C ASN A 66 5.66 6.59 -13.66
N MET A 67 5.18 5.88 -12.63
CA MET A 67 4.88 6.48 -11.33
C MET A 67 6.11 7.13 -10.68
N MET A 68 7.28 6.50 -10.80
CA MET A 68 8.53 7.05 -10.28
C MET A 68 8.95 8.32 -11.04
N GLN A 69 8.76 8.37 -12.36
CA GLN A 69 9.05 9.54 -13.19
C GLN A 69 8.08 10.70 -12.97
N GLU A 70 6.84 10.41 -12.57
CA GLU A 70 5.82 11.41 -12.21
C GLU A 70 5.98 11.95 -10.77
N GLU A 71 7.16 11.80 -10.17
CA GLU A 71 7.50 12.33 -8.84
C GLU A 71 6.51 11.88 -7.74
N VAL A 72 6.12 10.59 -7.75
CA VAL A 72 5.24 10.03 -6.71
C VAL A 72 5.76 10.36 -5.30
N ILE A 73 4.87 10.87 -4.46
CA ILE A 73 5.22 11.22 -3.08
C ILE A 73 5.29 9.95 -2.23
N LEU A 74 6.50 9.52 -1.91
CA LEU A 74 6.76 8.43 -0.98
C LEU A 74 7.14 9.00 0.39
N ARG A 75 6.59 8.43 1.45
CA ARG A 75 6.89 8.81 2.85
C ARG A 75 7.29 7.58 3.64
N LYS A 76 8.22 7.75 4.58
CA LYS A 76 8.51 6.71 5.57
C LYS A 76 7.25 6.47 6.40
N LYS A 77 6.78 5.23 6.42
CA LYS A 77 5.73 4.81 7.36
C LYS A 77 6.25 4.97 8.79
N ARG A 78 5.38 5.41 9.73
CA ARG A 78 5.72 5.58 11.16
C ARG A 78 7.03 6.37 11.38
N ASN A 79 7.28 7.40 10.58
CA ASN A 79 8.52 8.21 10.63
C ASN A 79 9.84 7.40 10.51
N GLY A 80 9.79 6.19 9.95
CA GLY A 80 10.94 5.31 9.80
C GLY A 80 11.03 4.20 10.85
N CYS A 81 10.14 4.17 11.85
CA CYS A 81 10.04 3.05 12.79
C CYS A 81 9.42 1.83 12.11
N LEU A 82 10.08 0.68 12.23
CA LEU A 82 9.54 -0.58 11.72
C LEU A 82 8.29 -1.00 12.52
N LEU A 83 8.33 -0.80 13.84
CA LEU A 83 7.35 -1.33 14.79
C LEU A 83 6.46 -0.23 15.40
N SER A 84 5.28 -0.61 15.87
CA SER A 84 4.46 0.21 16.79
C SER A 84 5.02 0.17 18.21
N ASP A 85 4.57 1.07 19.09
CA ASP A 85 5.06 1.13 20.48
C ASP A 85 4.82 -0.19 21.23
N ALA A 86 3.64 -0.82 21.05
CA ALA A 86 3.33 -2.12 21.63
C ALA A 86 4.23 -3.23 21.08
N GLU A 87 4.49 -3.23 19.77
CA GLU A 87 5.42 -4.17 19.13
C GLU A 87 6.87 -3.97 19.63
N ILE A 88 7.30 -2.72 19.89
CA ILE A 88 8.63 -2.44 20.44
C ILE A 88 8.77 -3.03 21.84
N ILE A 89 7.81 -2.74 22.73
CA ILE A 89 7.82 -3.25 24.12
C ILE A 89 7.83 -4.78 24.10
N TYR A 90 6.96 -5.40 23.31
CA TYR A 90 6.88 -6.85 23.27
C TYR A 90 8.13 -7.50 22.68
N ARG A 91 8.76 -6.89 21.67
CA ARG A 91 10.04 -7.35 21.14
C ARG A 91 11.12 -7.35 22.21
N GLU A 92 11.21 -6.30 23.01
CA GLU A 92 12.20 -6.19 24.10
C GLU A 92 11.97 -7.29 25.15
N ASN A 93 10.71 -7.59 25.49
CA ASN A 93 10.36 -8.70 26.36
C ASN A 93 10.79 -10.06 25.76
N LEU A 94 10.46 -10.31 24.48
CA LEU A 94 10.88 -11.53 23.77
C LEU A 94 12.41 -11.70 23.73
N GLU A 95 13.15 -10.62 23.48
CA GLU A 95 14.61 -10.61 23.50
C GLU A 95 15.13 -10.90 24.92
N GLY A 96 14.50 -10.32 25.96
CA GLY A 96 14.80 -10.60 27.36
C GLY A 96 14.63 -12.06 27.75
N TRP A 97 13.54 -12.70 27.31
CA TRP A 97 13.24 -14.10 27.63
C TRP A 97 14.07 -15.10 26.81
N PHE A 98 14.24 -14.86 25.50
CA PHE A 98 14.65 -15.91 24.57
C PHE A 98 15.98 -15.67 23.83
N SER A 99 16.61 -14.49 23.94
CA SER A 99 17.82 -14.15 23.14
C SER A 99 19.00 -15.12 23.25
N LYS A 100 19.11 -15.86 24.37
CA LYS A 100 20.14 -16.89 24.54
C LYS A 100 20.00 -18.07 23.59
N HIS A 101 18.78 -18.34 23.12
CA HIS A 101 18.45 -19.55 22.36
C HIS A 101 17.75 -19.26 21.04
N CYS A 102 17.22 -18.05 20.87
CA CYS A 102 16.41 -17.67 19.73
C CYS A 102 16.77 -16.29 19.18
N TYR A 103 16.64 -16.14 17.87
CA TYR A 103 16.52 -14.86 17.18
C TYR A 103 15.05 -14.44 17.14
N VAL A 104 14.81 -13.13 17.27
CA VAL A 104 13.49 -12.50 17.13
C VAL A 104 13.49 -11.70 15.83
N ASN A 105 12.73 -12.17 14.83
CA ASN A 105 12.56 -11.47 13.56
C ASN A 105 11.21 -10.76 13.56
N CYS A 106 11.13 -9.55 13.01
CA CYS A 106 9.91 -8.74 13.05
C CYS A 106 9.31 -8.49 11.68
N GLN A 107 7.98 -8.37 11.60
CA GLN A 107 7.24 -7.99 10.38
C GLN A 107 7.55 -8.89 9.18
N VAL A 108 7.56 -10.21 9.40
CA VAL A 108 7.93 -11.19 8.38
C VAL A 108 6.72 -11.56 7.53
N SER A 109 6.82 -11.37 6.22
CA SER A 109 5.78 -11.77 5.26
C SER A 109 5.54 -13.29 5.30
N LEU A 110 4.27 -13.72 5.23
CA LEU A 110 3.95 -15.14 5.09
C LEU A 110 4.51 -15.77 3.81
N GLY A 111 4.72 -14.97 2.75
CA GLY A 111 5.35 -15.45 1.52
C GLY A 111 6.81 -15.83 1.69
N GLN A 112 7.45 -15.43 2.80
CA GLN A 112 8.80 -15.86 3.18
C GLN A 112 8.79 -17.06 4.15
N LEU A 113 7.63 -17.37 4.76
CA LEU A 113 7.50 -18.43 5.76
C LEU A 113 6.86 -19.69 5.21
N ILE A 114 5.98 -19.56 4.22
CA ILE A 114 5.18 -20.65 3.68
C ILE A 114 5.53 -20.84 2.21
N GLU A 115 6.05 -22.02 1.89
CA GLU A 115 6.17 -22.48 0.52
C GLU A 115 4.80 -22.93 0.00
N PHE A 116 4.44 -22.47 -1.20
CA PHE A 116 3.23 -22.88 -1.89
C PHE A 116 3.62 -23.52 -3.23
N PRO A 117 3.83 -24.85 -3.25
CA PRO A 117 4.22 -25.55 -4.46
C PRO A 117 3.06 -25.62 -5.45
N GLU A 118 3.36 -25.79 -6.74
CA GLU A 118 2.33 -25.95 -7.78
C GLU A 118 1.36 -27.09 -7.41
N GLN A 119 0.07 -26.82 -7.55
CA GLN A 119 -1.00 -27.77 -7.22
C GLN A 119 -1.75 -28.19 -8.48
N ASP A 120 -1.92 -29.49 -8.65
CA ASP A 120 -2.86 -30.03 -9.64
C ASP A 120 -4.29 -29.62 -9.28
N GLY A 121 -5.12 -29.37 -10.29
CA GLY A 121 -6.53 -29.01 -10.10
C GLY A 121 -6.81 -27.52 -9.88
N PHE A 122 -5.78 -26.66 -9.84
CA PHE A 122 -5.93 -25.20 -9.84
C PHE A 122 -5.20 -24.58 -11.03
N SER A 123 -5.80 -23.56 -11.66
CA SER A 123 -5.13 -22.80 -12.71
C SER A 123 -3.95 -21.99 -12.16
N LYS A 124 -2.99 -21.65 -13.03
CA LYS A 124 -1.85 -20.78 -12.66
C LYS A 124 -2.31 -19.42 -12.11
N GLU A 125 -3.41 -18.88 -12.65
CA GLU A 125 -3.96 -17.61 -12.19
C GLU A 125 -4.53 -17.73 -10.76
N GLU A 126 -5.30 -18.78 -10.46
CA GLU A 126 -5.84 -19.01 -9.12
C GLU A 126 -4.72 -19.19 -8.09
N GLN A 127 -3.69 -19.97 -8.45
CA GLN A 127 -2.52 -20.19 -7.60
C GLN A 127 -1.76 -18.88 -7.35
N SER A 128 -1.51 -18.09 -8.39
CA SER A 128 -0.85 -16.78 -8.27
C SER A 128 -1.65 -15.79 -7.42
N ARG A 129 -2.97 -15.73 -7.61
CA ARG A 129 -3.87 -14.89 -6.81
C ARG A 129 -3.87 -15.32 -5.35
N PHE A 130 -3.98 -16.62 -5.09
CA PHE A 130 -3.97 -17.17 -3.73
C PHE A 130 -2.63 -16.87 -3.02
N PHE A 131 -1.50 -17.12 -3.69
CA PHE A 131 -0.19 -16.76 -3.17
C PHE A 131 -0.08 -15.27 -2.86
N SER A 132 -0.52 -14.42 -3.79
CA SER A 132 -0.54 -12.96 -3.62
C SER A 132 -1.42 -12.48 -2.48
N MET A 133 -2.46 -13.23 -2.10
CA MET A 133 -3.33 -12.88 -0.98
C MET A 133 -2.60 -13.03 0.35
N PHE A 134 -1.93 -14.16 0.57
CA PHE A 134 -1.27 -14.40 1.84
C PHE A 134 0.14 -13.79 1.91
N SER A 135 0.87 -13.67 0.79
CA SER A 135 2.21 -13.07 0.78
C SER A 135 2.21 -11.58 1.19
N LYS A 136 1.08 -10.90 1.05
CA LYS A 136 0.88 -9.52 1.52
C LYS A 136 0.60 -9.43 3.02
N MET A 137 0.34 -10.55 3.69
CA MET A 137 0.20 -10.61 5.14
C MET A 137 1.59 -10.73 5.75
N ALA A 138 1.79 -10.05 6.87
CA ALA A 138 3.02 -10.10 7.65
C ALA A 138 2.68 -10.43 9.10
N MET A 139 3.52 -11.29 9.68
CA MET A 139 3.46 -11.69 11.08
C MET A 139 4.32 -10.74 11.90
N ASP A 140 3.83 -10.39 13.09
CA ASP A 140 4.55 -9.44 13.94
C ASP A 140 5.92 -9.98 14.37
N PHE A 141 5.98 -11.24 14.81
CA PHE A 141 7.24 -11.87 15.23
C PHE A 141 7.40 -13.31 14.72
N VAL A 142 8.64 -13.66 14.38
CA VAL A 142 9.06 -15.03 14.06
C VAL A 142 10.28 -15.38 14.90
N ILE A 143 10.09 -16.35 15.79
CA ILE A 143 11.10 -16.84 16.71
C ILE A 143 11.85 -17.98 16.04
N VAL A 144 13.17 -17.87 15.92
CA VAL A 144 14.02 -18.84 15.23
C VAL A 144 15.10 -19.35 16.16
N SER A 145 15.28 -20.66 16.25
CA SER A 145 16.30 -21.25 17.10
C SER A 145 17.70 -20.92 16.59
N VAL A 146 18.55 -20.35 17.45
CA VAL A 146 19.97 -20.08 17.11
C VAL A 146 20.71 -21.37 16.75
N LYS A 147 20.38 -22.49 17.42
CA LYS A 147 21.07 -23.77 17.24
C LYS A 147 20.76 -24.43 15.90
N THR A 148 19.51 -24.37 15.46
CA THR A 148 19.04 -25.17 14.30
C THR A 148 18.59 -24.32 13.11
N ASN A 149 18.52 -23.00 13.29
CA ASN A 149 17.94 -22.05 12.36
C ASN A 149 16.50 -22.40 11.92
N LYS A 150 15.80 -23.22 12.71
CA LYS A 150 14.40 -23.59 12.46
C LYS A 150 13.47 -22.66 13.22
N ILE A 151 12.31 -22.39 12.63
CA ILE A 151 11.23 -21.66 13.28
C ILE A 151 10.82 -22.44 14.54
N VAL A 152 10.76 -21.71 15.66
CA VAL A 152 10.27 -22.20 16.94
C VAL A 152 8.79 -21.87 17.06
N CYS A 153 8.43 -20.61 16.84
CA CYS A 153 7.06 -20.13 16.95
C CYS A 153 6.89 -18.82 16.16
N VAL A 154 5.70 -18.62 15.61
CA VAL A 154 5.25 -17.37 15.00
C VAL A 154 4.24 -16.72 15.93
N ILE A 155 4.38 -15.41 16.18
CA ILE A 155 3.52 -14.67 17.09
C ILE A 155 2.88 -13.50 16.36
N GLU A 156 1.56 -13.34 16.52
CA GLU A 156 0.81 -12.14 16.12
C GLU A 156 0.30 -11.42 17.37
N LEU A 157 0.52 -10.10 17.44
CA LEU A 157 -0.07 -9.28 18.49
C LEU A 157 -1.50 -8.92 18.11
N ASN A 158 -2.44 -9.17 19.01
CA ASN A 158 -3.84 -8.81 18.83
C ASN A 158 -4.28 -7.74 19.81
N ASP A 159 -4.87 -6.68 19.27
CA ASP A 159 -5.64 -5.73 20.06
C ASP A 159 -7.09 -6.22 20.13
N SER A 160 -7.40 -6.99 21.16
CA SER A 160 -8.70 -7.63 21.37
C SER A 160 -9.85 -6.62 21.56
N SER A 161 -9.54 -5.34 21.77
CA SER A 161 -10.52 -4.28 22.00
C SER A 161 -11.34 -3.89 20.75
N HIS A 162 -10.94 -4.31 19.54
CA HIS A 162 -11.62 -3.95 18.29
C HIS A 162 -11.95 -5.17 17.41
N LYS A 163 -13.10 -5.81 17.66
CA LYS A 163 -13.63 -6.93 16.85
C LYS A 163 -14.30 -6.49 15.54
N VAL A 164 -13.56 -5.81 14.68
CA VAL A 164 -14.05 -5.37 13.38
C VAL A 164 -14.07 -6.58 12.42
N PRO A 165 -15.12 -6.81 11.59
CA PRO A 165 -15.24 -8.03 10.77
C PRO A 165 -14.02 -8.34 9.89
N LYS A 166 -13.33 -7.32 9.37
CA LYS A 166 -12.11 -7.48 8.56
C LYS A 166 -10.95 -8.09 9.36
N ARG A 167 -10.83 -7.78 10.66
CA ARG A 167 -9.82 -8.38 11.54
C ARG A 167 -10.15 -9.84 11.83
N VAL A 168 -11.41 -10.13 12.14
CA VAL A 168 -11.89 -11.51 12.34
C VAL A 168 -11.60 -12.40 11.12
N GLU A 169 -11.87 -11.89 9.91
CA GLU A 169 -11.59 -12.64 8.68
C GLU A 169 -10.08 -12.81 8.41
N ARG A 170 -9.26 -11.81 8.77
CA ARG A 170 -7.80 -11.93 8.71
C ARG A 170 -7.32 -13.03 9.66
N ASP A 171 -7.74 -12.99 10.92
CA ASP A 171 -7.32 -13.95 11.95
C ASP A 171 -7.74 -15.38 11.58
N ARG A 172 -8.96 -15.53 11.04
CA ARG A 172 -9.45 -16.82 10.51
C ARG A 172 -8.56 -17.34 9.38
N LYS A 173 -8.14 -16.47 8.44
CA LYS A 173 -7.23 -16.85 7.35
C LYS A 173 -5.86 -17.23 7.89
N LEU A 174 -5.31 -16.48 8.84
CA LEU A 174 -4.03 -16.79 9.47
C LEU A 174 -4.08 -18.17 10.13
N LEU A 175 -5.09 -18.43 10.98
CA LEU A 175 -5.27 -19.74 11.62
C LEU A 175 -5.37 -20.89 10.60
N ALA A 176 -6.14 -20.69 9.52
CA ALA A 176 -6.27 -21.70 8.47
C ALA A 176 -4.92 -21.98 7.78
N LEU A 177 -4.15 -20.93 7.46
CA LEU A 177 -2.84 -21.06 6.84
C LEU A 177 -1.83 -21.75 7.76
N MET A 178 -1.70 -21.28 9.01
CA MET A 178 -0.75 -21.82 9.98
C MET A 178 -1.04 -23.28 10.29
N LYS A 179 -2.33 -23.64 10.46
CA LYS A 179 -2.73 -25.04 10.65
C LYS A 179 -2.39 -25.89 9.42
N LYS A 180 -2.68 -25.39 8.22
CA LYS A 180 -2.43 -26.14 6.98
C LYS A 180 -0.93 -26.32 6.71
N SER A 181 -0.10 -25.35 7.08
CA SER A 181 1.36 -25.40 6.95
C SER A 181 2.08 -26.00 8.15
N GLN A 182 1.35 -26.44 9.19
CA GLN A 182 1.91 -26.98 10.43
C GLN A 182 2.91 -26.02 11.09
N MET A 183 2.62 -24.72 11.00
CA MET A 183 3.45 -23.68 11.59
C MET A 183 3.06 -23.47 13.06
N PRO A 184 4.01 -23.59 14.02
CA PRO A 184 3.71 -23.27 15.41
C PRO A 184 3.35 -21.79 15.54
N PHE A 185 2.17 -21.50 16.06
CA PHE A 185 1.58 -20.17 15.94
C PHE A 185 0.74 -19.80 17.16
N MET A 186 0.89 -18.58 17.66
CA MET A 186 0.05 -18.05 18.72
C MET A 186 -0.35 -16.60 18.51
N PHE A 187 -1.54 -16.27 18.98
CA PHE A 187 -1.96 -14.90 19.21
C PHE A 187 -1.59 -14.49 20.64
N VAL A 188 -1.04 -13.29 20.79
CA VAL A 188 -0.79 -12.69 22.10
C VAL A 188 -1.59 -11.41 22.19
N ASP A 189 -2.44 -11.32 23.22
CA ASP A 189 -3.20 -10.10 23.48
C ASP A 189 -2.25 -9.00 23.98
N ILE A 190 -2.45 -7.76 23.52
CA ILE A 190 -1.68 -6.60 23.98
C ILE A 190 -1.80 -6.43 25.51
N CYS A 191 -2.91 -6.86 26.12
CA CYS A 191 -3.05 -6.87 27.59
C CYS A 191 -2.14 -7.88 28.31
N GLN A 192 -1.45 -8.76 27.57
CA GLN A 192 -0.58 -9.81 28.11
C GLN A 192 0.88 -9.67 27.65
N ILE A 193 1.29 -8.48 27.18
CA ILE A 193 2.65 -8.26 26.64
C ILE A 193 3.79 -8.53 27.64
N ASP A 194 3.51 -8.46 28.94
CA ASP A 194 4.50 -8.71 30.00
C ASP A 194 4.52 -10.16 30.49
N VAL A 195 3.72 -11.04 29.86
CA VAL A 195 3.66 -12.46 30.19
C VAL A 195 4.50 -13.26 29.20
N GLU A 196 5.45 -14.04 29.70
CA GLU A 196 6.29 -14.90 28.86
C GLU A 196 5.43 -15.97 28.15
N PRO A 197 5.41 -16.01 26.81
CA PRO A 197 4.66 -17.01 26.07
C PRO A 197 5.35 -18.39 26.11
N ASP A 198 4.58 -19.47 26.26
CA ASP A 198 5.12 -20.83 26.18
C ASP A 198 5.29 -21.30 24.73
N ILE A 199 6.28 -20.72 24.05
CA ILE A 199 6.63 -21.02 22.65
C ILE A 199 7.10 -22.47 22.45
N TRP A 200 7.57 -23.14 23.50
CA TRP A 200 8.14 -24.48 23.41
C TRP A 200 7.04 -25.54 23.39
N THR A 201 6.02 -25.38 24.23
CA THR A 201 4.84 -26.24 24.21
C THR A 201 4.08 -26.08 22.90
N GLU A 202 3.90 -24.85 22.40
CA GLU A 202 3.24 -24.60 21.12
C GLU A 202 3.94 -25.33 19.96
N ARG A 203 5.27 -25.23 19.90
CA ARG A 203 6.09 -25.97 18.94
C ARG A 203 5.89 -27.47 19.05
N LYS A 204 5.93 -28.01 20.27
CA LYS A 204 5.81 -29.46 20.50
C LYS A 204 4.45 -29.98 20.06
N ASN A 205 3.38 -29.28 20.40
CA ASN A 205 2.02 -29.66 20.05
C ASN A 205 1.82 -29.67 18.53
N THR A 206 2.24 -28.60 17.85
CA THR A 206 2.11 -28.49 16.39
C THR A 206 2.87 -29.60 15.65
N LEU A 207 4.10 -29.89 16.06
CA LEU A 207 4.90 -30.94 15.43
C LEU A 207 4.41 -32.35 15.76
N TYR A 208 3.83 -32.56 16.95
CA TYR A 208 3.24 -33.84 17.33
C TYR A 208 1.99 -34.17 16.53
N GLU A 209 1.11 -33.19 16.26
CA GLU A 209 -0.09 -33.37 15.41
C GLU A 209 0.25 -33.72 13.94
N SER A 210 1.52 -33.57 13.56
CA SER A 210 2.05 -33.79 12.21
C SER A 210 2.74 -35.15 12.04
N SER A 211 2.89 -35.92 13.12
CA SER A 211 3.56 -37.23 13.19
C SER A 211 2.57 -38.38 13.19
#